data_AF-A0A2R6APK1-F1
#
_entry.id   AF-A0A2R6APK1-F1
#
_cell.length_a   1.000
_cell.length_b   1.000
_cell.length_c   1.000
_cell.angle_alpha   90.00
_cell.angle_beta   90.00
_cell.angle_gamma   90.00
#
_symmetry.space_group_name_H-M   'P 1'
#
loop_
_entity.id
_entity.type
_entity.pdbx_description
1 polymer ?
#
loop_
_entity_poly.entity_id
_entity_poly.type
_entity_poly.pdbx_seq_one_letter_code
_entity_poly.pdbx_strand_id
1 'polypeptide(L)'
;MKRLDGMMASNIHFKWRPHNPPVLRVYPDEPFEVIIPDSSTSQIKPNFTVKQLAAIDESKFDGAVGPVYVDGANPGDTVEVILDTIEVGDWGWTAILNNFGLLKGSFEETFVVWEIRDGWAATKGDFLAGVRIPVRPFLGVVVV
;
A
#
# COMPACT_ATOMS: atom_id res chain seq x y z
N MET A 1 13.90 14.12 -11.68
CA MET A 1 12.53 13.62 -11.51
C MET A 1 12.07 13.98 -10.11
N LYS A 2 10.84 14.48 -9.93
CA LYS A 2 10.29 14.73 -8.59
C LYS A 2 10.08 13.40 -7.86
N ARG A 3 10.18 13.43 -6.53
CA ARG A 3 9.99 12.25 -5.68
C ARG A 3 9.09 12.62 -4.51
N LEU A 4 8.03 11.86 -4.31
CA LEU A 4 7.11 11.99 -3.19
C LEU A 4 7.35 10.84 -2.22
N ASP A 5 7.97 11.15 -1.08
CA ASP A 5 8.33 10.15 -0.08
C ASP A 5 7.16 9.87 0.89
N GLY A 6 6.44 8.78 0.68
CA GLY A 6 5.37 8.32 1.57
C GLY A 6 5.87 7.67 2.86
N MET A 7 7.17 7.62 3.13
CA MET A 7 7.68 7.31 4.47
C MET A 7 7.61 8.52 5.40
N MET A 8 7.41 9.73 4.85
CA MET A 8 7.17 10.94 5.62
C MET A 8 5.69 11.08 5.94
N ALA A 9 5.33 11.07 7.23
CA ALA A 9 3.93 11.15 7.67
C ALA A 9 3.19 12.41 7.18
N SER A 10 3.90 13.51 6.91
CA SER A 10 3.31 14.74 6.34
C SER A 10 2.79 14.56 4.91
N ASN A 11 3.25 13.53 4.20
CA ASN A 11 2.86 13.22 2.83
C ASN A 11 1.74 12.18 2.76
N ILE A 12 1.20 11.74 3.90
CA ILE A 12 0.19 10.69 3.99
C ILE A 12 -1.08 11.27 4.59
N HIS A 13 -2.23 10.93 4.02
CA HIS A 13 -3.52 11.22 4.62
C HIS A 13 -4.43 9.98 4.69
N PHE A 14 -5.24 9.92 5.74
CA PHE A 14 -6.17 8.81 6.00
C PHE A 14 -7.64 9.18 5.73
N LYS A 15 -7.89 10.41 5.26
CA LYS A 15 -9.23 10.93 4.98
C LYS A 15 -9.24 11.70 3.68
N TRP A 16 -10.15 11.33 2.79
CA TRP A 16 -10.41 12.05 1.55
C TRP A 16 -11.20 13.32 1.86
N ARG A 17 -10.60 14.48 1.61
CA ARG A 17 -11.25 15.78 1.74
C ARG A 17 -10.85 16.67 0.57
N PRO A 18 -11.80 17.45 -0.01
CA PRO A 18 -11.50 18.34 -1.13
C PRO A 18 -10.42 19.40 -0.84
N HIS A 19 -10.17 19.67 0.46
CA HIS A 19 -9.27 20.73 0.92
C HIS A 19 -7.99 20.20 1.56
N ASN A 20 -7.65 18.91 1.36
CA ASN A 20 -6.34 18.41 1.79
C ASN A 20 -5.25 19.21 1.05
N PRO A 21 -4.27 19.81 1.77
CA PRO A 21 -3.24 20.59 1.12
C PRO A 21 -2.36 19.68 0.27
N PRO A 22 -2.01 20.07 -0.96
CA PRO A 22 -1.14 19.27 -1.79
C PRO A 22 0.28 19.25 -1.22
N VAL A 23 0.93 18.10 -1.30
CA VAL A 23 2.30 17.88 -0.80
C VAL A 23 3.31 17.81 -1.95
N LEU A 24 2.82 17.74 -3.19
CA LEU A 24 3.57 17.86 -4.43
C LEU A 24 2.75 18.64 -5.45
N ARG A 25 3.41 19.43 -6.31
CA ARG A 25 2.81 19.98 -7.53
C ARG A 25 3.56 19.47 -8.74
N VAL A 26 2.85 19.06 -9.78
CA VAL A 26 3.39 18.59 -11.06
C VAL A 26 2.69 19.30 -12.23
N TYR A 27 3.36 19.39 -13.36
CA TYR A 27 2.72 19.78 -14.62
C TYR A 27 2.22 18.55 -15.39
N PRO A 28 1.28 18.70 -16.33
CA PRO A 28 0.95 17.63 -17.27
C PRO A 28 2.21 17.04 -17.92
N ASP A 29 2.21 15.72 -18.13
CA ASP A 29 3.32 14.93 -18.68
C ASP A 29 4.64 14.96 -17.86
N GLU A 30 4.66 15.55 -16.66
CA GLU A 30 5.84 15.56 -15.79
C GLU A 30 5.92 14.25 -14.97
N PRO A 31 6.88 13.35 -15.23
CA PRO A 31 7.01 12.11 -14.47
C PRO A 31 7.51 12.40 -13.05
N PHE A 32 7.04 11.61 -12.10
CA PHE A 32 7.48 11.64 -10.72
C PHE A 32 7.42 10.24 -10.09
N GLU A 33 8.25 10.02 -9.07
CA GLU A 33 8.27 8.80 -8.29
C GLU A 33 7.46 8.97 -7.01
N VAL A 34 6.76 7.92 -6.59
CA VAL A 34 6.08 7.86 -5.29
C VAL A 34 6.61 6.67 -4.51
N ILE A 35 7.11 6.92 -3.30
CA ILE A 35 7.46 5.86 -2.35
C ILE A 35 6.23 5.60 -1.50
N ILE A 36 5.74 4.36 -1.47
CA ILE A 36 4.46 4.00 -0.86
C ILE A 36 4.72 2.98 0.25
N PRO A 37 4.33 3.26 1.51
CA PRO A 37 4.37 2.26 2.57
C PRO A 37 3.33 1.16 2.32
N ASP A 38 3.47 0.00 2.97
CA ASP A 38 2.41 -1.02 2.92
C ASP A 38 1.10 -0.49 3.52
N SER A 39 -0.01 -1.20 3.33
CA SER A 39 -1.33 -0.76 3.79
C SER A 39 -1.42 -0.50 5.30
N SER A 40 -0.54 -1.07 6.12
CA SER A 40 -0.47 -0.76 7.55
C SER A 40 0.23 0.57 7.88
N THR A 41 0.68 1.31 6.87
CA THR A 41 1.56 2.48 7.00
C THR A 41 2.83 2.14 7.79
N SER A 42 3.51 1.06 7.40
CA SER A 42 4.75 0.57 8.02
C SER A 42 4.64 0.14 9.49
N GLN A 43 3.43 -0.09 10.02
CA GLN A 43 3.26 -0.62 11.37
C GLN A 43 3.69 -2.08 11.47
N ILE A 44 3.38 -2.88 10.44
CA ILE A 44 3.74 -4.29 10.36
C ILE A 44 5.20 -4.44 9.90
N LYS A 45 5.90 -5.42 10.48
CA LYS A 45 7.30 -5.74 10.18
C LYS A 45 7.45 -7.20 9.73
N PRO A 46 8.54 -7.57 9.03
CA PRO A 46 8.76 -8.95 8.55
C PRO A 46 8.79 -10.02 9.66
N ASN A 47 8.97 -9.62 10.92
CA ASN A 47 8.99 -10.51 12.08
C ASN A 47 7.69 -10.46 12.90
N PHE A 48 6.61 -9.85 12.37
CA PHE A 48 5.31 -9.85 13.03
C PHE A 48 4.75 -11.27 13.15
N THR A 49 3.98 -11.46 14.21
CA THR A 49 3.21 -12.68 14.47
C THR A 49 1.74 -12.32 14.62
N VAL A 50 0.85 -13.32 14.52
CA VAL A 50 -0.59 -13.13 14.68
C VAL A 50 -0.96 -12.41 16.00
N LYS A 51 -0.20 -12.67 17.08
CA LYS A 51 -0.39 -12.04 18.40
C LYS A 51 -0.21 -10.51 18.39
N GLN A 52 0.55 -9.99 17.43
CA GLN A 52 0.86 -8.56 17.34
C GLN A 52 -0.16 -7.80 16.49
N LEU A 53 -1.05 -8.49 15.76
CA LEU A 53 -2.09 -7.84 14.95
C LEU A 53 -2.98 -6.93 15.80
N ALA A 54 -3.31 -7.36 17.02
CA ALA A 54 -4.13 -6.59 17.96
C ALA A 54 -3.49 -5.27 18.44
N ALA A 55 -2.18 -5.08 18.23
CA ALA A 55 -1.47 -3.86 18.62
C ALA A 55 -1.41 -2.80 17.51
N ILE A 56 -1.95 -3.12 16.32
CA ILE A 56 -1.95 -2.20 15.18
C ILE A 56 -3.02 -1.13 15.39
N ASP A 57 -2.66 0.13 15.12
CA ASP A 57 -3.61 1.22 15.08
C ASP A 57 -4.41 1.14 13.77
N GLU A 58 -5.65 0.68 13.89
CA GLU A 58 -6.55 0.52 12.75
C GLU A 58 -6.81 1.84 12.00
N SER A 59 -6.70 2.98 12.69
CA SER A 59 -6.92 4.30 12.09
C SER A 59 -5.82 4.72 11.12
N LYS A 60 -4.74 3.95 11.04
CA LYS A 60 -3.57 4.18 10.19
C LYS A 60 -3.43 3.15 9.07
N PHE A 61 -4.47 2.36 8.79
CA PHE A 61 -4.52 1.59 7.56
C PHE A 61 -4.85 2.46 6.35
N ASP A 62 -4.40 2.02 5.18
CA ASP A 62 -4.75 2.54 3.86
C ASP A 62 -4.51 4.06 3.71
N GLY A 63 -3.42 4.53 4.33
CA GLY A 63 -2.94 5.90 4.14
C GLY A 63 -2.53 6.13 2.70
N ALA A 64 -3.13 7.13 2.04
CA ALA A 64 -2.78 7.51 0.68
C ALA A 64 -1.64 8.54 0.70
N VAL A 65 -0.65 8.34 -0.18
CA VAL A 65 0.48 9.24 -0.35
C VAL A 65 0.08 10.37 -1.32
N GLY A 66 0.12 11.61 -0.86
CA GLY A 66 -0.39 12.77 -1.58
C GLY A 66 -1.05 13.78 -0.64
N PRO A 67 -1.94 14.64 -1.16
CA PRO A 67 -2.36 14.75 -2.57
C PRO A 67 -1.30 15.36 -3.48
N VAL A 68 -1.31 14.98 -4.76
CA VAL A 68 -0.52 15.62 -5.82
C VAL A 68 -1.40 16.61 -6.56
N TYR A 69 -0.96 17.87 -6.65
CA TYR A 69 -1.64 18.89 -7.43
C TYR A 69 -1.14 18.87 -8.88
N VAL A 70 -2.03 18.64 -9.84
CA VAL A 70 -1.73 18.73 -11.26
C VAL A 70 -2.06 20.14 -11.76
N ASP A 71 -1.05 20.85 -12.23
CA ASP A 71 -1.19 22.23 -12.71
C ASP A 71 -2.13 22.29 -13.92
N GLY A 72 -3.09 23.20 -13.88
CA GLY A 72 -4.08 23.39 -14.95
C GLY A 72 -5.28 22.44 -14.93
N ALA A 73 -5.34 21.44 -14.05
CA ALA A 73 -6.51 20.56 -13.93
C ALA A 73 -7.70 21.26 -13.25
N ASN A 74 -8.90 21.14 -13.83
CA ASN A 74 -10.14 21.76 -13.35
C ASN A 74 -11.26 20.73 -13.13
N PRO A 75 -12.29 21.05 -12.33
CA PRO A 75 -13.48 20.21 -12.21
C PRO A 75 -14.13 19.94 -13.58
N GLY A 76 -14.33 18.66 -13.90
CA GLY A 76 -14.85 18.20 -15.19
C GLY A 76 -13.78 17.68 -16.14
N ASP A 77 -12.50 17.98 -15.89
CA ASP A 77 -11.38 17.40 -16.63
C ASP A 77 -11.17 15.93 -16.24
N THR A 78 -10.51 15.18 -17.14
CA THR A 78 -10.02 13.83 -16.85
C THR A 78 -8.53 13.90 -16.56
N VAL A 79 -8.11 13.27 -15.47
CA VAL A 79 -6.70 13.05 -15.16
C VAL A 79 -6.33 11.65 -15.61
N GLU A 80 -5.44 11.55 -16.59
CA GLU A 80 -4.81 10.29 -16.97
C GLU A 80 -3.58 10.05 -16.10
N VAL A 81 -3.49 8.85 -15.51
CA VAL A 81 -2.34 8.42 -14.71
C VAL A 81 -1.73 7.19 -15.37
N ILE A 82 -0.51 7.34 -15.88
CA ILE A 82 0.25 6.24 -16.49
C ILE A 82 1.20 5.67 -15.44
N LEU A 83 1.08 4.36 -15.17
CA LEU A 83 1.99 3.65 -14.27
C LEU A 83 3.15 3.07 -15.08
N ASP A 84 4.22 3.83 -15.22
CA ASP A 84 5.38 3.43 -16.02
C ASP A 84 6.11 2.22 -15.44
N THR A 85 6.32 2.21 -14.12
CA THR A 85 7.03 1.14 -13.42
C THR A 85 6.47 1.01 -12.00
N ILE A 86 6.32 -0.23 -11.54
CA ILE A 86 6.01 -0.53 -10.13
C ILE A 86 7.11 -1.44 -9.61
N GLU A 87 7.87 -0.93 -8.66
CA GLU A 87 8.84 -1.71 -7.89
C GLU A 87 8.24 -2.08 -6.55
N VAL A 88 8.48 -3.31 -6.11
CA VAL A 88 8.01 -3.82 -4.81
C VAL A 88 9.19 -4.06 -3.88
N GLY A 89 8.92 -4.04 -2.58
CA GLY A 89 9.90 -4.46 -1.58
C GLY A 89 10.25 -5.94 -1.68
N ASP A 90 11.15 -6.37 -0.81
CA ASP A 90 11.62 -7.76 -0.69
C ASP A 90 10.72 -8.65 0.18
N TRP A 91 9.59 -8.12 0.67
CA TRP A 91 8.60 -8.88 1.43
C TRP A 91 7.20 -8.26 1.35
N GLY A 92 6.20 -9.02 1.77
CA GLY A 92 4.82 -8.58 1.98
C GLY A 92 4.12 -9.44 3.02
N TRP A 93 2.83 -9.17 3.27
CA TRP A 93 2.06 -9.90 4.27
C TRP A 93 0.63 -10.16 3.84
N THR A 94 0.02 -11.16 4.46
CA THR A 94 -1.41 -11.45 4.36
C THR A 94 -1.94 -11.78 5.74
N ALA A 95 -3.11 -11.25 6.06
CA ALA A 95 -3.81 -11.56 7.30
C ALA A 95 -5.19 -12.13 7.00
N ILE A 96 -5.57 -13.16 7.76
CA ILE A 96 -6.94 -13.61 7.92
C ILE A 96 -7.35 -13.15 9.31
N LEU A 97 -8.40 -12.35 9.39
CA LEU A 97 -9.01 -11.97 10.65
C LEU A 97 -10.35 -12.69 10.74
N ASN A 98 -10.61 -13.36 11.86
CA ASN A 98 -11.84 -14.13 12.04
C ASN A 98 -13.09 -13.24 11.89
N ASN A 99 -12.98 -11.95 12.22
CA ASN A 99 -14.08 -10.99 12.20
C ASN A 99 -14.21 -10.15 10.91
N PHE A 100 -13.43 -10.42 9.85
CA PHE A 100 -13.35 -9.57 8.65
C PHE A 100 -13.37 -10.39 7.33
N GLY A 101 -13.83 -9.74 6.25
CA GLY A 101 -13.85 -10.31 4.91
C GLY A 101 -15.04 -11.24 4.63
N LEU A 102 -15.06 -11.81 3.43
CA LEU A 102 -16.17 -12.63 2.92
C LEU A 102 -16.41 -13.92 3.73
N LEU A 103 -15.36 -14.51 4.30
CA LEU A 103 -15.39 -15.79 5.02
C LEU A 103 -15.28 -15.61 6.55
N LYS A 104 -15.72 -14.46 7.06
CA LYS A 104 -15.82 -14.17 8.49
C LYS A 104 -16.44 -15.33 9.27
N GLY A 105 -15.85 -15.69 10.41
CA GLY A 105 -16.31 -16.80 11.26
C GLY A 105 -15.90 -18.20 10.79
N SER A 106 -15.28 -18.34 9.61
CA SER A 106 -14.97 -19.65 9.03
C SER A 106 -13.54 -20.13 9.30
N PHE A 107 -12.63 -19.23 9.68
CA PHE A 107 -11.21 -19.53 9.88
C PHE A 107 -10.65 -18.82 11.12
N GLU A 108 -9.66 -19.45 11.74
CA GLU A 108 -8.87 -18.83 12.80
C GLU A 108 -8.00 -17.70 12.26
N GLU A 109 -7.62 -16.76 13.14
CA GLU A 109 -6.72 -15.68 12.76
C GLU A 109 -5.37 -16.24 12.32
N THR A 110 -4.91 -15.79 11.16
CA THR A 110 -3.68 -16.27 10.54
C THR A 110 -2.91 -15.09 9.98
N PHE A 111 -1.59 -15.12 10.12
CA PHE A 111 -0.69 -14.12 9.56
C PHE A 111 0.41 -14.80 8.77
N VAL A 112 0.59 -14.41 7.51
CA VAL A 112 1.61 -14.96 6.61
C VAL A 112 2.53 -13.85 6.17
N VAL A 113 3.83 -14.07 6.33
CA VAL A 113 4.89 -13.23 5.78
C VAL A 113 5.42 -13.89 4.51
N TRP A 114 5.44 -13.11 3.43
CA TRP A 114 5.94 -13.52 2.13
C TRP A 114 7.29 -12.88 1.88
N GLU A 115 8.33 -13.66 1.60
CA GLU A 115 9.59 -13.18 1.03
C GLU A 115 9.42 -13.06 -0.49
N ILE A 116 9.81 -11.91 -1.05
CA ILE A 116 9.68 -11.59 -2.47
C ILE A 116 11.06 -11.54 -3.11
N ARG A 117 11.32 -12.44 -4.06
CA ARG A 117 12.58 -12.50 -4.83
C ARG A 117 12.34 -13.02 -6.24
N ASP A 118 13.06 -12.45 -7.20
CA ASP A 118 13.05 -12.87 -8.61
C ASP A 118 11.63 -12.98 -9.22
N GLY A 119 10.72 -12.09 -8.81
CA GLY A 119 9.33 -12.07 -9.27
C GLY A 119 8.42 -13.13 -8.63
N TRP A 120 8.82 -13.74 -7.51
CA TRP A 120 8.04 -14.72 -6.76
C TRP A 120 7.92 -14.36 -5.28
N ALA A 121 6.73 -14.57 -4.72
CA ALA A 121 6.46 -14.52 -3.29
C ALA A 121 6.44 -15.95 -2.72
N ALA A 122 7.17 -16.19 -1.62
CA ALA A 122 7.21 -17.48 -0.93
C ALA A 122 7.04 -17.27 0.59
N THR A 123 6.32 -18.17 1.27
CA THR A 123 6.16 -18.07 2.73
C THR A 123 7.47 -18.37 3.45
N LYS A 124 7.71 -17.70 4.59
CA LYS A 124 8.81 -17.99 5.51
C LYS A 124 8.48 -19.06 6.57
N GLY A 125 7.20 -19.29 6.82
CA GLY A 125 6.72 -20.16 7.91
C GLY A 125 6.35 -21.58 7.45
N ASP A 126 6.02 -22.43 8.42
CA ASP A 126 5.55 -23.81 8.16
C ASP A 126 4.19 -23.82 7.45
N PHE A 127 3.34 -22.83 7.73
CA PHE A 127 2.07 -22.65 7.04
C PHE A 127 2.32 -22.25 5.58
N LEU A 128 1.80 -23.06 4.65
CA LEU A 128 2.04 -22.99 3.19
C LEU A 128 3.48 -23.26 2.75
N ALA A 129 4.29 -23.97 3.55
CA ALA A 129 5.67 -24.28 3.20
C ALA A 129 5.78 -24.90 1.78
N GLY A 130 6.69 -24.36 0.96
CA GLY A 130 6.89 -24.76 -0.44
C GLY A 130 5.97 -24.09 -1.46
N VAL A 131 4.95 -23.35 -1.03
CA VAL A 131 4.09 -22.56 -1.93
C VAL A 131 4.85 -21.32 -2.43
N ARG A 132 4.77 -21.08 -3.74
CA ARG A 132 5.29 -19.88 -4.40
C ARG A 132 4.22 -19.29 -5.32
N ILE A 133 4.10 -17.98 -5.32
CA ILE A 133 3.11 -17.24 -6.12
C ILE A 133 3.84 -16.21 -6.99
N PRO A 134 3.56 -16.11 -8.30
CA PRO A 134 4.13 -15.05 -9.14
C PRO A 134 3.71 -13.67 -8.64
N VAL A 135 4.66 -12.74 -8.56
CA VAL A 135 4.39 -11.35 -8.20
C VAL A 135 3.77 -10.63 -9.39
N ARG A 136 2.61 -10.03 -9.15
CA ARG A 136 1.85 -9.22 -10.11
C ARG A 136 1.49 -7.91 -9.41
N PRO A 137 2.40 -6.92 -9.40
CA PRO A 137 2.20 -5.71 -8.62
C PRO A 137 1.10 -4.85 -9.25
N PHE A 138 0.28 -4.24 -8.40
CA PHE A 138 -0.74 -3.27 -8.77
C PHE A 138 -0.97 -2.32 -7.60
N LEU A 139 -1.55 -1.15 -7.88
CA LEU A 139 -1.94 -0.19 -6.84
C LEU A 139 -3.38 -0.47 -6.40
N GLY A 140 -3.56 -0.82 -5.12
CA GLY A 140 -4.89 -1.05 -4.56
C GLY A 140 -5.72 0.23 -4.40
N VAL A 141 -5.05 1.38 -4.22
CA VAL A 141 -5.69 2.69 -4.05
C VAL A 141 -4.99 3.72 -4.94
N VAL A 142 -5.71 4.26 -5.92
CA VAL A 142 -5.36 5.43 -6.73
C VAL A 142 -6.65 6.19 -6.99
N VAL A 143 -6.68 7.48 -6.70
CA VAL A 143 -7.88 8.30 -6.85
C VAL A 143 -7.51 9.77 -7.03
N VAL A 144 -8.45 10.52 -7.60
CA VAL A 144 -8.40 11.98 -7.80
C VAL A 144 -9.40 12.71 -6.93
#